data_AF-A0A256GWY4-F1
#
_entry.id   AF-A0A256GWY4-F1
#
_cell.length_a   1.000
_cell.length_b   1.000
_cell.length_c   1.000
_cell.angle_alpha   90.00
_cell.angle_beta   90.00
_cell.angle_gamma   90.00
#
_symmetry.space_group_name_H-M   'P 1'
#
loop_
_entity.id
_entity.type
_entity.pdbx_description
1 polymer ?
#
loop_
_entity_poly.entity_id
_entity_poly.type
_entity_poly.pdbx_seq_one_letter_code
_entity_poly.pdbx_strand_id
1 'polypeptide(L)'
;MRIVQITDTHLSPIKPHFNRNWEPLVAWIDQQKPDLVIHTGDLTVDGADVEADLLFCRTCLNELPARVLSLPGNHDIGHLPESHQPVNPQRLMRWRRHIGPDRWAENFGNWRIIGLNSLVIGSGEAEEAEQFQWLEDELKNSDGKPVAVFAHKPLFVDDPDEGDSGYWGIRPAPRQRLYDLFAQYNVQLHASGHLHRAWSGDAFGTNYVWAPAAAFIVGPMERDLPGERILGAAIHDLDEVATSSIVRIDELTPYVIDDVVHEVYPHHAGDGEKVVEEASQ
;
A
#
# COMPACT_ATOMS: atom_id res chain seq x y z
N MET A 1 -3.83 14.51 15.92
CA MET A 1 -2.69 13.56 15.85
C MET A 1 -2.19 13.53 14.42
N ARG A 2 -0.88 13.50 14.18
CA ARG A 2 -0.30 13.48 12.84
C ARG A 2 0.31 12.14 12.46
N ILE A 3 -0.20 11.56 11.38
CA ILE A 3 0.34 10.37 10.73
C ILE A 3 0.97 10.78 9.40
N VAL A 4 2.18 10.31 9.14
CA VAL A 4 2.77 10.38 7.80
C VAL A 4 2.66 9.00 7.16
N GLN A 5 1.91 8.91 6.05
CA GLN A 5 1.84 7.72 5.21
C GLN A 5 2.88 7.82 4.10
N ILE A 6 3.75 6.81 4.02
CA ILE A 6 4.65 6.58 2.90
C ILE A 6 4.33 5.22 2.28
N THR A 7 4.74 5.02 1.03
CA THR A 7 4.43 3.80 0.29
C THR A 7 5.41 3.60 -0.86
N ASP A 8 5.51 2.36 -1.34
CA ASP A 8 6.20 2.04 -2.61
C ASP A 8 7.63 2.63 -2.63
N THR A 9 8.41 2.30 -1.60
CA THR A 9 9.79 2.78 -1.44
C THR A 9 10.79 1.89 -2.18
N HIS A 10 10.41 0.65 -2.51
CA HIS A 10 11.15 -0.28 -3.36
C HIS A 10 12.65 -0.28 -3.11
N LEU A 11 13.03 -0.50 -1.86
CA LEU A 11 14.40 -0.50 -1.43
C LEU A 11 15.03 -1.89 -1.63
N SER A 12 16.28 -1.92 -2.06
CA SER A 12 17.05 -3.16 -2.16
C SER A 12 18.54 -2.93 -2.06
N PRO A 13 19.30 -3.80 -1.34
CA PRO A 13 20.76 -3.75 -1.35
C PRO A 13 21.37 -4.25 -2.67
N ILE A 14 20.62 -5.01 -3.48
CA ILE A 14 21.11 -5.60 -4.75
C ILE A 14 20.62 -4.85 -5.99
N LYS A 15 19.47 -4.17 -5.91
CA LYS A 15 18.89 -3.34 -6.97
C LYS A 15 18.68 -1.90 -6.47
N PRO A 16 19.76 -1.15 -6.22
CA PRO A 16 19.70 0.10 -5.46
C PRO A 16 19.25 1.32 -6.27
N HIS A 17 18.65 1.13 -7.46
CA HIS A 17 18.30 2.19 -8.41
C HIS A 17 17.56 3.36 -7.76
N PHE A 18 16.64 3.07 -6.84
CA PHE A 18 15.78 4.07 -6.19
C PHE A 18 16.19 4.41 -4.77
N ASN A 19 17.18 3.71 -4.19
CA ASN A 19 17.60 3.91 -2.79
C ASN A 19 18.04 5.36 -2.50
N ARG A 20 18.47 6.11 -3.51
CA ARG A 20 18.83 7.53 -3.36
C ARG A 20 17.66 8.42 -2.93
N ASN A 21 16.42 7.99 -3.13
CA ASN A 21 15.25 8.71 -2.63
C ASN A 21 15.00 8.47 -1.13
N TRP A 22 15.68 7.51 -0.49
CA TRP A 22 15.47 7.21 0.93
C TRP A 22 15.93 8.33 1.85
N GLU A 23 17.18 8.80 1.71
CA GLU A 23 17.72 9.89 2.54
C GLU A 23 16.89 11.19 2.48
N PRO A 24 16.52 11.74 1.30
CA PRO A 24 15.66 12.91 1.24
C PRO A 24 14.25 12.65 1.80
N LEU A 25 13.70 11.43 1.63
CA LEU A 25 12.43 11.07 2.25
C LEU A 25 12.51 11.10 3.77
N VAL A 26 13.53 10.48 4.39
CA VAL A 26 13.72 10.49 5.85
C VAL A 26 13.87 11.92 6.37
N ALA A 27 14.68 12.75 5.68
CA ALA A 27 14.87 14.15 6.05
C ALA A 27 13.57 14.97 5.95
N TRP A 28 12.72 14.69 4.96
CA TRP A 28 11.41 15.32 4.82
C TRP A 28 10.43 14.86 5.91
N ILE A 29 10.42 13.57 6.26
CA ILE A 29 9.56 13.01 7.33
C ILE A 29 9.91 13.65 8.68
N ASP A 30 11.19 13.82 9.00
CA ASP A 30 11.64 14.45 10.25
C ASP A 30 11.11 15.88 10.40
N GLN A 31 11.04 16.64 9.29
CA GLN A 31 10.48 17.98 9.28
C GLN A 31 8.97 18.01 9.58
N GLN A 32 8.23 16.93 9.26
CA GLN A 32 6.78 16.86 9.50
C GLN A 32 6.42 16.61 10.97
N LYS A 33 7.39 16.12 11.77
CA LYS A 33 7.23 15.76 13.18
C LYS A 33 6.02 14.83 13.42
N PRO A 34 5.95 13.67 12.74
CA PRO A 34 4.82 12.75 12.89
C PRO A 34 4.78 12.12 14.27
N ASP A 35 3.57 11.84 14.76
CA ASP A 35 3.35 10.96 15.92
C ASP A 35 3.55 9.48 15.52
N LEU A 36 3.28 9.15 14.26
CA LEU A 36 3.37 7.81 13.68
C LEU A 36 3.71 7.89 12.19
N VAL A 37 4.56 6.98 11.71
CA VAL A 37 4.74 6.72 10.28
C VAL A 37 4.04 5.41 9.92
N ILE A 38 3.25 5.40 8.86
CA ILE A 38 2.67 4.19 8.29
C ILE A 38 3.27 3.94 6.91
N HIS A 39 3.84 2.74 6.70
CA HIS A 39 4.30 2.30 5.38
C HIS A 39 3.28 1.34 4.76
N THR A 40 2.58 1.76 3.70
CA THR A 40 1.50 0.97 3.09
C THR A 40 1.98 0.04 1.97
N GLY A 41 3.01 -0.76 2.23
CA GLY A 41 3.47 -1.80 1.30
C GLY A 41 4.45 -1.36 0.22
N ASP A 42 5.00 -2.37 -0.45
CA ASP A 42 6.10 -2.29 -1.41
C ASP A 42 7.31 -1.56 -0.83
N LEU A 43 7.67 -2.04 0.36
CA LEU A 43 8.87 -1.61 1.06
C LEU A 43 10.12 -2.07 0.30
N THR A 44 10.06 -3.28 -0.25
CA THR A 44 11.18 -3.93 -0.95
C THR A 44 11.01 -3.93 -2.47
N VAL A 45 12.09 -4.14 -3.20
CA VAL A 45 12.02 -4.49 -4.63
C VAL A 45 11.51 -5.92 -4.81
N ASP A 46 12.03 -6.89 -4.06
CA ASP A 46 11.65 -8.30 -4.21
C ASP A 46 11.76 -9.08 -2.89
N GLY A 47 11.16 -8.57 -1.81
CA GLY A 47 11.14 -9.24 -0.51
C GLY A 47 10.41 -10.60 -0.53
N ALA A 48 9.52 -10.77 -1.51
CA ALA A 48 8.79 -12.01 -1.76
C ALA A 48 9.75 -13.20 -1.96
N ASP A 49 10.82 -13.02 -2.74
CA ASP A 49 11.81 -14.08 -3.00
C ASP A 49 13.19 -13.79 -2.42
N VAL A 50 13.57 -12.53 -2.25
CA VAL A 50 14.88 -12.07 -1.76
C VAL A 50 14.79 -11.60 -0.30
N GLU A 51 15.04 -12.50 0.66
CA GLU A 51 14.98 -12.19 2.10
C GLU A 51 15.95 -11.06 2.52
N ALA A 52 17.05 -10.86 1.79
CA ALA A 52 18.00 -9.78 2.04
C ALA A 52 17.38 -8.39 1.86
N ASP A 53 16.39 -8.23 0.97
CA ASP A 53 15.69 -6.96 0.80
C ASP A 53 14.91 -6.59 2.07
N LEU A 54 14.18 -7.55 2.68
CA LEU A 54 13.44 -7.32 3.92
C LEU A 54 14.37 -6.95 5.09
N LEU A 55 15.52 -7.61 5.21
CA LEU A 55 16.51 -7.30 6.25
C LEU A 55 17.13 -5.91 6.08
N PHE A 56 17.43 -5.53 4.84
CA PHE A 56 17.91 -4.18 4.51
C PHE A 56 16.85 -3.14 4.88
N CYS A 57 15.61 -3.35 4.43
CA CYS A 57 14.53 -2.41 4.71
C CYS A 57 14.20 -2.30 6.19
N ARG A 58 14.30 -3.41 6.95
CA ARG A 58 14.17 -3.35 8.42
C ARG A 58 15.20 -2.41 9.04
N THR A 59 16.41 -2.34 8.49
CA THR A 59 17.43 -1.41 8.95
C THR A 59 17.05 0.03 8.60
N CYS A 60 16.62 0.28 7.36
CA CYS A 60 16.12 1.59 6.92
C CYS A 60 14.97 2.10 7.79
N LEU A 61 13.98 1.26 8.10
CA LEU A 61 12.85 1.65 8.95
C LEU A 61 13.26 2.12 10.35
N ASN A 62 14.40 1.66 10.88
CA ASN A 62 14.92 2.13 12.18
C ASN A 62 15.55 3.53 12.12
N GLU A 63 15.79 4.08 10.92
CA GLU A 63 16.30 5.43 10.70
C GLU A 63 15.19 6.49 10.77
N LEU A 64 13.92 6.07 10.69
CA LEU A 64 12.79 6.98 10.71
C LEU A 64 12.63 7.65 12.09
N PRO A 65 12.24 8.94 12.12
CA PRO A 65 12.26 9.76 13.34
C PRO A 65 11.12 9.43 14.32
N ALA A 66 10.16 8.62 13.91
CA ALA A 66 9.01 8.20 14.71
C ALA A 66 8.78 6.71 14.57
N ARG A 67 7.91 6.17 15.44
CA ARG A 67 7.48 4.78 15.36
C ARG A 67 6.88 4.49 13.98
N VAL A 68 7.23 3.33 13.42
CA VAL A 68 6.74 2.88 12.12
C VAL A 68 5.85 1.66 12.29
N LEU A 69 4.68 1.68 11.64
CA LEU A 69 3.88 0.49 11.38
C LEU A 69 3.87 0.23 9.87
N SER A 70 4.15 -1.00 9.47
CA SER A 70 4.26 -1.35 8.05
C SER A 70 3.25 -2.42 7.69
N LEU A 71 2.77 -2.35 6.46
CA LEU A 71 1.98 -3.39 5.80
C LEU A 71 2.76 -3.90 4.61
N PRO A 72 2.59 -5.18 4.22
CA PRO A 72 3.24 -5.71 3.04
C PRO A 72 2.54 -5.22 1.77
N GLY A 73 3.32 -5.04 0.71
CA GLY A 73 2.86 -4.95 -0.66
C GLY A 73 3.08 -6.24 -1.44
N ASN A 74 2.74 -6.25 -2.73
CA ASN A 74 2.94 -7.44 -3.55
C ASN A 74 4.42 -7.76 -3.80
N HIS A 75 5.31 -6.77 -3.80
CA HIS A 75 6.75 -7.00 -3.90
C HIS A 75 7.35 -7.61 -2.62
N ASP A 76 6.67 -7.44 -1.48
CA ASP A 76 7.13 -7.93 -0.19
C ASP A 76 6.74 -9.38 0.08
N ILE A 77 5.54 -9.79 -0.32
CA ILE A 77 4.98 -11.13 0.01
C ILE A 77 4.33 -11.87 -1.15
N GLY A 78 4.24 -11.25 -2.33
CA GLY A 78 3.51 -11.76 -3.48
C GLY A 78 2.08 -11.22 -3.61
N HIS A 79 1.40 -11.65 -4.67
CA HIS A 79 0.03 -11.24 -5.01
C HIS A 79 -0.94 -12.44 -4.95
N LEU A 80 -2.15 -12.29 -5.47
CA LEU A 80 -3.19 -13.32 -5.57
C LEU A 80 -2.70 -14.64 -6.21
N PRO A 81 -3.40 -15.77 -5.97
CA PRO A 81 -2.94 -17.12 -6.34
C PRO A 81 -2.57 -17.32 -7.82
N GLU A 82 -3.19 -16.56 -8.73
CA GLU A 82 -2.90 -16.62 -10.17
C GLU A 82 -1.63 -15.88 -10.62
N SER A 83 -1.00 -15.11 -9.72
CA SER A 83 0.19 -14.33 -10.04
C SER A 83 1.45 -15.19 -10.15
N HIS A 84 2.49 -14.67 -10.81
CA HIS A 84 3.80 -15.33 -10.90
C HIS A 84 4.48 -15.55 -9.55
N GLN A 85 4.20 -14.68 -8.58
CA GLN A 85 4.69 -14.75 -7.22
C GLN A 85 3.48 -14.70 -6.26
N PRO A 86 2.77 -15.81 -6.02
CA PRO A 86 1.60 -15.81 -5.14
C PRO A 86 1.99 -15.70 -3.66
N VAL A 87 1.14 -15.07 -2.85
CA VAL A 87 1.27 -15.11 -1.39
C VAL A 87 1.27 -16.57 -0.93
N ASN A 88 2.18 -16.89 0.00
CA ASN A 88 2.24 -18.21 0.60
C ASN A 88 2.68 -18.13 2.07
N PRO A 89 2.51 -19.22 2.86
CA PRO A 89 2.86 -19.21 4.28
C PRO A 89 4.32 -18.88 4.58
N GLN A 90 5.26 -19.24 3.68
CA GLN A 90 6.68 -18.94 3.88
C GLN A 90 6.98 -17.45 3.75
N ARG A 91 6.36 -16.78 2.77
CA ARG A 91 6.49 -15.33 2.54
C ARG A 91 5.83 -14.51 3.66
N LEU A 92 4.62 -14.90 4.09
CA LEU A 92 3.95 -14.29 5.26
C LEU A 92 4.79 -14.46 6.53
N MET A 93 5.30 -15.66 6.80
CA MET A 93 6.17 -15.89 7.97
C MET A 93 7.46 -15.07 7.90
N ARG A 94 8.03 -14.90 6.70
CA ARG A 94 9.24 -14.10 6.48
C ARG A 94 9.00 -12.62 6.78
N TRP A 95 7.91 -12.05 6.27
CA TRP A 95 7.48 -10.69 6.60
C TRP A 95 7.26 -10.53 8.12
N ARG A 96 6.47 -11.42 8.71
CA ARG A 96 6.15 -11.43 10.16
C ARG A 96 7.39 -11.48 11.03
N ARG A 97 8.43 -12.20 10.59
CA ARG A 97 9.72 -12.33 11.30
C ARG A 97 10.57 -11.07 11.24
N HIS A 98 10.67 -10.44 10.07
CA HIS A 98 11.66 -9.37 9.84
C HIS A 98 11.10 -7.97 9.98
N ILE A 99 9.86 -7.75 9.54
CA ILE A 99 9.24 -6.43 9.53
C ILE A 99 8.29 -6.28 10.71
N GLY A 100 7.35 -7.20 10.85
CA GLY A 100 6.32 -7.18 11.91
C GLY A 100 5.00 -7.81 11.44
N PRO A 101 3.92 -7.69 12.22
CA PRO A 101 2.61 -8.19 11.82
C PRO A 101 2.23 -7.70 10.41
N ASP A 102 1.64 -8.58 9.60
CA ASP A 102 1.12 -8.24 8.27
C ASP A 102 -0.25 -7.55 8.32
N ARG A 103 -0.92 -7.62 9.48
CA ARG A 103 -2.12 -6.87 9.85
C ARG A 103 -2.05 -6.50 11.32
N TRP A 104 -2.62 -5.36 11.71
CA TRP A 104 -2.54 -4.85 13.07
C TRP A 104 -3.67 -3.85 13.34
N ALA A 105 -4.00 -3.62 14.61
CA ALA A 105 -4.99 -2.62 15.00
C ALA A 105 -4.64 -1.97 16.34
N GLU A 106 -4.67 -0.63 16.38
CA GLU A 106 -4.28 0.15 17.55
C GLU A 106 -5.28 1.26 17.86
N ASN A 107 -5.30 1.67 19.12
CA ASN A 107 -6.02 2.88 19.53
C ASN A 107 -5.02 4.03 19.57
N PHE A 108 -5.36 5.12 18.92
CA PHE A 108 -4.53 6.31 18.94
C PHE A 108 -5.42 7.54 19.14
N GLY A 109 -5.36 8.09 20.35
CA GLY A 109 -6.36 9.07 20.80
C GLY A 109 -7.77 8.49 20.75
N ASN A 110 -8.70 9.21 20.10
CA ASN A 110 -10.08 8.77 19.91
C ASN A 110 -10.28 7.90 18.66
N TRP A 111 -9.23 7.61 17.90
CA TRP A 111 -9.32 6.83 16.67
C TRP A 111 -8.95 5.37 16.89
N ARG A 112 -9.63 4.49 16.16
CA ARG A 112 -9.14 3.14 15.87
C ARG A 112 -8.37 3.20 14.56
N ILE A 113 -7.12 2.75 14.57
CA ILE A 113 -6.30 2.63 13.36
C ILE A 113 -6.11 1.15 13.06
N ILE A 114 -6.37 0.75 11.83
CA ILE A 114 -6.27 -0.64 11.36
C ILE A 114 -5.35 -0.68 10.15
N GLY A 115 -4.36 -1.56 10.20
CA GLY A 115 -3.58 -1.97 9.04
C GLY A 115 -4.05 -3.33 8.53
N LEU A 116 -4.39 -3.41 7.25
CA LEU A 116 -4.96 -4.59 6.59
C LEU A 116 -3.99 -5.16 5.56
N ASN A 117 -3.74 -6.48 5.59
CA ASN A 117 -2.99 -7.15 4.53
C ASN A 117 -3.90 -7.30 3.30
N SER A 118 -3.86 -6.33 2.38
CA SER A 118 -4.71 -6.39 1.18
C SER A 118 -4.36 -7.54 0.23
N LEU A 119 -3.16 -8.14 0.33
CA LEU A 119 -2.67 -9.13 -0.64
C LEU A 119 -3.27 -10.53 -0.41
N VAL A 120 -3.90 -10.76 0.75
CA VAL A 120 -4.66 -11.99 1.00
C VAL A 120 -6.15 -11.86 0.64
N ILE A 121 -6.63 -10.64 0.37
CA ILE A 121 -8.05 -10.37 0.11
C ILE A 121 -8.39 -10.69 -1.36
N GLY A 122 -9.38 -11.54 -1.57
CA GLY A 122 -9.76 -12.08 -2.87
C GLY A 122 -9.01 -13.35 -3.27
N SER A 123 -8.23 -13.95 -2.36
CA SER A 123 -7.49 -15.20 -2.61
C SER A 123 -8.37 -16.45 -2.55
N GLY A 124 -9.47 -16.43 -1.79
CA GLY A 124 -10.27 -17.61 -1.47
C GLY A 124 -9.63 -18.55 -0.45
N GLU A 125 -8.50 -18.17 0.13
CA GLU A 125 -7.70 -19.01 1.03
C GLU A 125 -8.02 -18.77 2.52
N ALA A 126 -7.51 -19.64 3.40
CA ALA A 126 -7.77 -19.55 4.84
C ALA A 126 -7.34 -18.22 5.48
N GLU A 127 -6.21 -17.64 5.05
CA GLU A 127 -5.70 -16.36 5.54
C GLU A 127 -6.68 -15.19 5.26
N GLU A 128 -7.45 -15.25 4.16
CA GLU A 128 -8.50 -14.28 3.86
C GLU A 128 -9.65 -14.37 4.88
N ALA A 129 -10.15 -15.58 5.11
CA ALA A 129 -11.25 -15.82 6.04
C ALA A 129 -10.87 -15.40 7.46
N GLU A 130 -9.65 -15.76 7.90
CA GLU A 130 -9.09 -15.35 9.19
C GLU A 130 -8.95 -13.83 9.31
N GLN A 131 -8.49 -13.16 8.24
CA GLN A 131 -8.37 -11.70 8.26
C GLN A 131 -9.72 -11.02 8.36
N PHE A 132 -10.74 -11.47 7.62
CA PHE A 132 -12.06 -10.87 7.70
C PHE A 132 -12.71 -11.07 9.06
N GLN A 133 -12.56 -12.26 9.67
CA GLN A 133 -13.03 -12.49 11.03
C GLN A 133 -12.35 -11.54 12.01
N TRP A 134 -11.02 -11.45 11.94
CA TRP A 134 -10.25 -10.52 12.76
C TRP A 134 -10.68 -9.05 12.54
N LEU A 135 -10.83 -8.61 11.30
CA LEU A 135 -11.24 -7.25 10.96
C LEU A 135 -12.61 -6.92 11.56
N GLU A 136 -13.58 -7.81 11.44
CA GLU A 136 -14.91 -7.62 12.01
C GLU A 136 -14.86 -7.49 13.54
N ASP A 137 -14.03 -8.29 14.20
CA ASP A 137 -13.84 -8.21 15.65
C ASP A 137 -13.18 -6.89 16.05
N GLU A 138 -12.16 -6.42 15.32
CA GLU A 138 -11.51 -5.13 15.61
C GLU A 138 -12.40 -3.92 15.36
N LEU A 139 -13.27 -4.00 14.34
CA LEU A 139 -14.25 -2.98 14.04
C LEU A 139 -15.36 -2.94 15.10
N LYS A 140 -15.84 -4.10 15.59
CA LYS A 140 -16.73 -4.14 16.76
C LYS A 140 -16.09 -3.54 18.01
N ASN A 141 -14.81 -3.85 18.23
CA ASN A 141 -14.04 -3.34 19.36
C ASN A 141 -13.68 -1.84 19.26
N SER A 142 -13.96 -1.19 18.12
CA SER A 142 -13.85 0.27 18.01
C SER A 142 -14.84 1.00 18.93
N ASP A 143 -15.93 0.35 19.33
CA ASP A 143 -16.97 0.90 20.21
C ASP A 143 -17.53 2.25 19.70
N GLY A 144 -17.73 2.35 18.38
CA GLY A 144 -18.28 3.52 17.69
C GLY A 144 -17.27 4.65 17.43
N LYS A 145 -16.02 4.49 17.88
CA LYS A 145 -14.92 5.41 17.53
C LYS A 145 -14.74 5.51 16.02
N PRO A 146 -14.33 6.68 15.50
CA PRO A 146 -13.96 6.79 14.10
C PRO A 146 -12.76 5.89 13.78
N VAL A 147 -12.82 5.24 12.63
CA VAL A 147 -11.82 4.25 12.18
C VAL A 147 -11.08 4.75 10.93
N ALA A 148 -9.76 4.61 10.94
CA ALA A 148 -8.91 4.78 9.77
C ALA A 148 -8.29 3.43 9.39
N VAL A 149 -8.48 3.01 8.14
CA VAL A 149 -7.95 1.77 7.58
C VAL A 149 -6.81 2.09 6.62
N PHE A 150 -5.70 1.38 6.77
CA PHE A 150 -4.53 1.46 5.90
C PHE A 150 -4.33 0.11 5.23
N ALA A 151 -4.04 0.10 3.93
CA ALA A 151 -3.81 -1.11 3.14
C ALA A 151 -2.82 -0.82 2.02
N HIS A 152 -2.24 -1.83 1.39
CA HIS A 152 -1.38 -1.58 0.23
C HIS A 152 -2.21 -1.33 -1.03
N LYS A 153 -3.11 -2.26 -1.39
CA LYS A 153 -3.98 -2.13 -2.55
C LYS A 153 -5.15 -1.19 -2.26
N PRO A 154 -5.54 -0.31 -3.20
CA PRO A 154 -6.77 0.44 -3.10
C PRO A 154 -7.98 -0.49 -3.26
N LEU A 155 -9.15 -0.07 -2.76
CA LEU A 155 -10.38 -0.83 -2.98
C LEU A 155 -10.78 -0.83 -4.46
N PHE A 156 -10.69 0.31 -5.13
CA PHE A 156 -11.07 0.51 -6.53
C PHE A 156 -10.07 1.43 -7.24
N VAL A 157 -10.19 1.56 -8.56
CA VAL A 157 -9.26 2.33 -9.40
C VAL A 157 -9.97 3.37 -10.25
N ASP A 158 -10.98 3.00 -11.02
CA ASP A 158 -11.68 3.90 -11.94
C ASP A 158 -13.02 4.37 -11.34
N ASP A 159 -13.78 3.45 -10.75
CA ASP A 159 -15.08 3.74 -10.12
C ASP A 159 -15.30 2.87 -8.86
N PRO A 160 -15.89 3.39 -7.76
CA PRO A 160 -16.16 2.59 -6.56
C PRO A 160 -17.00 1.32 -6.79
N ASP A 161 -17.87 1.33 -7.81
CA ASP A 161 -18.75 0.23 -8.25
C ASP A 161 -18.23 -0.49 -9.51
N GLU A 162 -16.94 -0.32 -9.85
CA GLU A 162 -16.34 -0.93 -11.05
C GLU A 162 -16.39 -2.47 -11.07
N GLY A 163 -16.10 -3.07 -12.23
CA GLY A 163 -15.89 -4.51 -12.32
C GLY A 163 -14.60 -4.98 -11.65
N ASP A 164 -14.10 -6.14 -12.06
CA ASP A 164 -12.76 -6.57 -11.66
C ASP A 164 -11.70 -5.70 -12.37
N SER A 165 -10.92 -4.95 -11.60
CA SER A 165 -9.77 -4.18 -12.09
C SER A 165 -8.47 -5.00 -12.12
N GLY A 166 -8.57 -6.31 -11.87
CA GLY A 166 -7.48 -7.28 -11.99
C GLY A 166 -6.39 -7.05 -10.96
N TYR A 167 -5.19 -6.75 -11.43
CA TYR A 167 -4.03 -6.52 -10.58
C TYR A 167 -4.21 -5.29 -9.66
N TRP A 168 -4.91 -4.25 -10.13
CA TRP A 168 -4.85 -2.92 -9.54
C TRP A 168 -5.69 -2.72 -8.26
N GLY A 169 -6.89 -3.30 -8.19
CA GLY A 169 -7.83 -3.10 -7.07
C GLY A 169 -8.18 -4.37 -6.30
N ILE A 170 -9.04 -4.24 -5.28
CA ILE A 170 -9.63 -5.40 -4.60
C ILE A 170 -10.78 -5.96 -5.45
N ARG A 171 -10.84 -7.30 -5.58
CA ARG A 171 -11.88 -7.99 -6.35
C ARG A 171 -13.30 -7.63 -5.88
N PRO A 172 -14.32 -7.64 -6.76
CA PRO A 172 -15.64 -7.09 -6.44
C PRO A 172 -16.33 -7.69 -5.19
N ALA A 173 -16.34 -9.01 -5.05
CA ALA A 173 -17.01 -9.67 -3.93
C ALA A 173 -16.41 -9.33 -2.54
N PRO A 174 -15.09 -9.49 -2.31
CA PRO A 174 -14.49 -9.08 -1.04
C PRO A 174 -14.48 -7.55 -0.86
N ARG A 175 -14.42 -6.76 -1.95
CA ARG A 175 -14.55 -5.30 -1.87
C ARG A 175 -15.91 -4.87 -1.33
N GLN A 176 -17.00 -5.47 -1.84
CA GLN A 176 -18.33 -5.21 -1.31
C GLN A 176 -18.42 -5.53 0.19
N ARG A 177 -17.83 -6.66 0.61
CA ARG A 177 -17.78 -7.03 2.03
C ARG A 177 -17.03 -5.98 2.87
N LEU A 178 -15.96 -5.38 2.35
CA LEU A 178 -15.27 -4.28 3.03
C LEU A 178 -16.13 -3.02 3.10
N TYR A 179 -16.82 -2.63 2.03
CA TYR A 179 -17.75 -1.50 2.07
C TYR A 179 -18.86 -1.68 3.10
N ASP A 180 -19.45 -2.87 3.17
CA ASP A 180 -20.50 -3.18 4.16
C ASP A 180 -19.98 -3.02 5.60
N LEU A 181 -18.77 -3.52 5.87
CA LEU A 181 -18.10 -3.36 7.16
C LEU A 181 -17.77 -1.89 7.46
N PHE A 182 -17.29 -1.15 6.45
CA PHE A 182 -16.90 0.25 6.61
C PHE A 182 -18.11 1.12 6.95
N ALA A 183 -19.22 0.92 6.24
CA ALA A 183 -20.50 1.58 6.50
C ALA A 183 -21.07 1.23 7.88
N GLN A 184 -20.89 -0.01 8.34
CA GLN A 184 -21.41 -0.47 9.62
C GLN A 184 -20.64 0.11 10.83
N TYR A 185 -19.32 0.31 10.71
CA TYR A 185 -18.44 0.56 11.86
C TYR A 185 -17.68 1.90 11.81
N ASN A 186 -18.27 2.94 11.22
CA ASN A 186 -17.73 4.32 11.26
C ASN A 186 -16.29 4.41 10.71
N VAL A 187 -16.00 3.70 9.61
CA VAL A 187 -14.75 3.90 8.87
C VAL A 187 -14.85 5.20 8.09
N GLN A 188 -13.96 6.16 8.41
CA GLN A 188 -13.97 7.50 7.81
C GLN A 188 -12.85 7.72 6.81
N LEU A 189 -11.81 6.89 6.87
CA LEU A 189 -10.62 6.97 6.03
C LEU A 189 -10.17 5.57 5.62
N HIS A 190 -9.94 5.36 4.33
CA HIS A 190 -9.16 4.27 3.76
C HIS A 190 -7.98 4.83 2.96
N ALA A 191 -6.75 4.53 3.38
CA ALA A 191 -5.54 5.04 2.76
C ALA A 191 -4.66 3.91 2.21
N SER A 192 -4.20 4.05 0.96
CA SER A 192 -3.46 3.01 0.24
C SER A 192 -2.31 3.53 -0.61
N GLY A 193 -1.52 2.61 -1.16
CA GLY A 193 -0.44 2.88 -2.12
C GLY A 193 -0.67 2.15 -3.43
N HIS A 194 0.33 1.37 -3.88
CA HIS A 194 0.30 0.40 -4.99
C HIS A 194 0.20 1.01 -6.40
N LEU A 195 -0.61 2.06 -6.60
CA LEU A 195 -0.86 2.60 -7.94
C LEU A 195 0.23 3.57 -8.43
N HIS A 196 1.15 4.01 -7.56
CA HIS A 196 2.10 5.10 -7.85
C HIS A 196 1.39 6.38 -8.35
N ARG A 197 0.17 6.63 -7.85
CA ARG A 197 -0.65 7.82 -8.18
C ARG A 197 -1.12 8.50 -6.90
N ALA A 198 -1.08 9.83 -6.94
CA ALA A 198 -1.66 10.68 -5.92
C ALA A 198 -3.14 10.95 -6.25
N TRP A 199 -4.04 10.47 -5.40
CA TRP A 199 -5.47 10.70 -5.58
C TRP A 199 -6.21 10.72 -4.26
N SER A 200 -7.29 11.50 -4.19
CA SER A 200 -8.22 11.46 -3.06
C SER A 200 -9.65 11.66 -3.52
N GLY A 201 -10.58 10.98 -2.88
CA GLY A 201 -12.02 11.12 -3.13
C GLY A 201 -12.86 10.61 -1.97
N ASP A 202 -14.17 10.73 -2.09
CA ASP A 202 -15.13 10.15 -1.15
C ASP A 202 -16.06 9.20 -1.91
N ALA A 203 -16.36 8.06 -1.29
CA ALA A 203 -17.39 7.15 -1.78
C ALA A 203 -18.03 6.42 -0.59
N PHE A 204 -19.35 6.25 -0.63
CA PHE A 204 -20.11 5.55 0.39
C PHE A 204 -19.88 6.07 1.84
N GLY A 205 -19.54 7.36 1.99
CA GLY A 205 -19.27 8.00 3.27
C GLY A 205 -17.89 7.68 3.87
N THR A 206 -16.96 7.16 3.07
CA THR A 206 -15.56 6.95 3.44
C THR A 206 -14.65 7.78 2.54
N ASN A 207 -13.69 8.50 3.13
CA ASN A 207 -12.64 9.16 2.37
C ASN A 207 -11.58 8.15 1.93
N TYR A 208 -11.19 8.19 0.67
CA TYR A 208 -10.16 7.38 0.08
C TYR A 208 -8.95 8.23 -0.28
N VAL A 209 -7.75 7.75 0.05
CA VAL A 209 -6.48 8.40 -0.28
C VAL A 209 -5.54 7.38 -0.88
N TRP A 210 -5.01 7.67 -2.06
CA TRP A 210 -3.87 6.96 -2.64
C TRP A 210 -2.65 7.84 -2.47
N ALA A 211 -1.73 7.41 -1.62
CA ALA A 211 -0.47 8.10 -1.45
C ALA A 211 0.41 7.86 -2.68
N PRO A 212 1.11 8.90 -3.17
CA PRO A 212 2.10 8.72 -4.22
C PRO A 212 3.27 7.87 -3.71
N ALA A 213 3.92 7.16 -4.62
CA ALA A 213 5.13 6.41 -4.32
C ALA A 213 6.29 7.34 -3.91
N ALA A 214 7.25 6.80 -3.17
CA ALA A 214 8.48 7.51 -2.86
C ALA A 214 9.66 7.12 -3.78
N ALA A 215 9.60 5.94 -4.41
CA ALA A 215 10.71 5.42 -5.22
C ALA A 215 10.77 6.01 -6.63
N PHE A 216 9.70 5.88 -7.40
CA PHE A 216 9.66 6.17 -8.84
C PHE A 216 8.23 6.38 -9.34
N ILE A 217 8.11 6.97 -10.52
CA ILE A 217 6.86 7.10 -11.25
C ILE A 217 6.76 6.02 -12.34
N VAL A 218 5.54 5.58 -12.62
CA VAL A 218 5.23 4.65 -13.72
C VAL A 218 4.82 5.45 -14.95
N GLY A 219 5.56 5.29 -16.03
CA GLY A 219 5.37 5.95 -17.32
C GLY A 219 4.30 5.27 -18.18
N PRO A 220 4.41 5.37 -19.52
CA PRO A 220 3.41 4.85 -20.45
C PRO A 220 3.45 3.33 -20.68
N MET A 221 4.36 2.59 -20.02
CA MET A 221 4.35 1.13 -20.12
C MET A 221 3.08 0.49 -19.54
N GLU A 222 2.43 1.18 -18.61
CA GLU A 222 1.14 0.83 -18.04
C GLU A 222 0.03 1.71 -18.61
N ARG A 223 -1.23 1.25 -18.48
CA ARG A 223 -2.38 2.10 -18.79
C ARG A 223 -2.34 3.38 -17.94
N ASP A 224 -2.93 4.45 -18.44
CA ASP A 224 -3.08 5.64 -17.62
C ASP A 224 -4.14 5.40 -16.54
N LEU A 225 -3.76 5.70 -15.30
CA LEU A 225 -4.58 5.52 -14.10
C LEU A 225 -5.02 6.89 -13.57
N PRO A 226 -6.16 6.99 -12.87
CA PRO A 226 -6.57 8.24 -12.24
C PRO A 226 -5.55 8.74 -11.22
N GLY A 227 -5.58 10.05 -10.98
CA GLY A 227 -4.67 10.71 -10.05
C GLY A 227 -3.39 11.26 -10.68
N GLU A 228 -2.67 12.03 -9.90
CA GLU A 228 -1.46 12.73 -10.32
C GLU A 228 -0.23 11.81 -10.24
N ARG A 229 0.65 11.93 -11.23
CA ARG A 229 1.93 11.22 -11.27
C ARG A 229 3.02 12.06 -10.60
N ILE A 230 3.12 11.98 -9.28
CA ILE A 230 4.11 12.67 -8.46
C ILE A 230 4.81 11.69 -7.52
N LEU A 231 5.95 12.08 -6.96
CA LEU A 231 6.56 11.40 -5.81
C LEU A 231 6.28 12.16 -4.54
N GLY A 232 6.05 11.44 -3.44
CA GLY A 232 5.86 12.08 -2.15
C GLY A 232 5.30 11.19 -1.06
N ALA A 233 4.37 11.75 -0.29
CA ALA A 233 3.72 11.10 0.86
C ALA A 233 2.31 11.66 1.07
N ALA A 234 1.54 11.04 1.95
CA ALA A 234 0.32 11.64 2.49
C ALA A 234 0.48 11.96 3.99
N ILE A 235 -0.13 13.06 4.42
CA ILE A 235 -0.22 13.45 5.83
C ILE A 235 -1.68 13.32 6.24
N HIS A 236 -1.93 12.59 7.33
CA HIS A 236 -3.25 12.47 7.93
C HIS A 236 -3.22 13.09 9.33
N ASP A 237 -3.97 14.17 9.49
CA ASP A 237 -4.22 14.76 10.80
C ASP A 237 -5.58 14.23 11.30
N LEU A 238 -5.53 13.34 12.29
CA LEU A 238 -6.70 12.72 12.92
C LEU A 238 -6.99 13.42 14.25
N ASP A 239 -8.01 14.28 14.26
CA ASP A 239 -8.51 14.99 15.44
C ASP A 239 -9.97 14.59 15.70
N GLU A 240 -10.93 15.51 15.68
CA GLU A 240 -12.36 15.16 15.70
C GLU A 240 -12.83 14.50 14.40
N VAL A 241 -12.20 14.88 13.29
CA VAL A 241 -12.38 14.32 11.94
C VAL A 241 -11.01 13.99 11.34
N ALA A 242 -10.98 13.10 10.35
CA ALA A 242 -9.78 12.86 9.56
C ALA A 242 -9.63 13.95 8.50
N THR A 243 -8.46 14.58 8.45
CA THR A 243 -8.06 15.41 7.30
C THR A 243 -6.82 14.81 6.67
N SER A 244 -6.80 14.74 5.34
CA SER A 244 -5.70 14.15 4.58
C SER A 244 -5.21 15.13 3.53
N SER A 245 -3.89 15.23 3.40
CA SER A 245 -3.24 16.02 2.35
C SER A 245 -2.15 15.19 1.70
N ILE A 246 -2.18 15.12 0.36
CA ILE A 246 -1.09 14.53 -0.40
C ILE A 246 -0.04 15.62 -0.66
N VAL A 247 1.23 15.29 -0.43
CA VAL A 247 2.34 16.22 -0.55
C VAL A 247 3.34 15.67 -1.55
N ARG A 248 3.60 16.44 -2.60
CA ARG A 248 4.76 16.24 -3.47
C ARG A 248 6.03 16.60 -2.70
N ILE A 249 7.05 15.76 -2.78
CA ILE A 249 8.36 16.00 -2.17
C ILE A 249 9.34 16.30 -3.30
N ASP A 250 9.73 17.56 -3.46
CA ASP A 250 10.56 18.01 -4.58
C ASP A 250 12.01 17.51 -4.51
N GLU A 251 12.45 17.10 -3.33
CA GLU A 251 13.76 16.51 -3.09
C GLU A 251 13.88 15.06 -3.61
N LEU A 252 12.76 14.40 -3.90
CA LEU A 252 12.77 13.06 -4.49
C LEU A 252 13.05 13.14 -5.98
N THR A 253 13.99 12.33 -6.45
CA THR A 253 14.29 12.23 -7.88
C THR A 253 13.19 11.43 -8.57
N PRO A 254 12.49 11.99 -9.58
CA PRO A 254 11.38 11.33 -10.26
C PRO A 254 11.89 10.32 -11.29
N TYR A 255 12.50 9.23 -10.82
CA TYR A 255 12.88 8.11 -11.70
C TYR A 255 11.65 7.56 -12.42
N VAL A 256 11.80 7.16 -13.68
CA VAL A 256 10.76 6.47 -14.46
C VAL A 256 11.14 5.00 -14.53
N ILE A 257 10.31 4.12 -13.94
CA ILE A 257 10.63 2.68 -13.90
C ILE A 257 10.75 2.06 -15.29
N ASP A 258 10.01 2.59 -16.27
CA ASP A 258 9.99 2.13 -17.66
C ASP A 258 11.41 2.01 -18.26
N ASP A 259 12.30 2.94 -17.89
CA ASP A 259 13.67 3.00 -18.40
C ASP A 259 14.55 1.86 -17.86
N VAL A 260 14.21 1.31 -16.69
CA VAL A 260 15.05 0.35 -15.93
C VAL A 260 14.31 -0.91 -15.50
N VAL A 261 13.06 -1.11 -15.96
CA VAL A 261 12.21 -2.24 -15.54
C VAL A 261 12.89 -3.59 -15.76
N HIS A 262 13.68 -3.73 -16.83
CA HIS A 262 14.37 -4.96 -17.18
C HIS A 262 15.52 -5.29 -16.24
N GLU A 263 16.05 -4.29 -15.54
CA GLU A 263 17.09 -4.46 -14.51
C GLU A 263 16.48 -4.71 -13.13
N VAL A 264 15.37 -4.01 -12.82
CA VAL A 264 14.72 -4.06 -11.51
C VAL A 264 13.74 -5.23 -11.41
N TYR A 265 12.93 -5.46 -12.44
CA TYR A 265 11.89 -6.48 -12.56
C TYR A 265 12.03 -7.26 -13.89
N PRO A 266 13.08 -8.08 -14.05
CA PRO A 266 13.38 -8.76 -15.32
C PRO A 266 12.25 -9.69 -15.81
N HIS A 267 11.38 -10.13 -14.91
CA HIS A 267 10.20 -10.94 -15.26
C HIS A 267 9.00 -10.12 -15.73
N HIS A 268 9.00 -8.79 -15.55
CA HIS A 268 7.95 -7.87 -16.03
C HIS A 268 8.34 -7.19 -17.35
N ALA A 269 9.60 -7.30 -17.77
CA ALA A 269 10.10 -6.76 -19.05
C ALA A 269 9.58 -7.52 -20.30
N GLY A 270 8.71 -8.52 -20.12
CA GLY A 270 8.12 -9.33 -21.19
C GLY A 270 6.64 -9.08 -21.46
N ASP A 271 5.92 -8.32 -20.62
CA ASP A 271 4.47 -8.15 -20.75
C ASP A 271 4.09 -6.93 -21.62
N GLY A 272 5.08 -6.12 -22.02
CA GLY A 272 4.93 -5.00 -22.96
C GLY A 272 4.87 -5.38 -24.45
N GLU A 273 5.04 -6.66 -24.80
CA GLU A 273 4.79 -7.18 -26.15
C GLU A 273 3.79 -8.34 -26.12
N LYS A 274 2.50 -8.01 -25.99
CA LYS A 274 1.32 -8.60 -26.68
C LYS A 274 0.05 -8.55 -25.79
N VAL A 275 -0.62 -7.40 -25.80
CA VAL A 275 -2.09 -7.36 -25.62
C VAL A 275 -2.68 -6.46 -26.72
N VAL A 276 -2.41 -6.81 -27.97
CA VAL A 276 -3.15 -6.31 -29.14
C VAL A 276 -3.33 -7.48 -30.11
N GLU A 277 -4.16 -8.46 -29.73
CA GLU A 277 -4.91 -9.32 -30.64
C GLU A 277 -5.64 -10.38 -29.81
N GLU A 278 -6.91 -10.12 -29.50
CA GLU A 278 -8.04 -11.08 -29.55
C GLU A 278 -9.27 -10.44 -28.90
N ALA A 279 -9.80 -9.41 -29.56
CA ALA A 279 -11.16 -8.95 -29.36
C ALA A 279 -11.80 -8.73 -30.74
N SER A 280 -11.84 -9.80 -31.54
CA SER A 280 -12.68 -9.90 -32.73
C SER A 280 -12.86 -11.36 -33.13
N GLN A 281 -13.79 -12.05 -32.47
CA GLN A 281 -14.69 -13.04 -33.05
C GLN A 281 -15.79 -13.42 -32.06
#